data_AF-A0A0M4E2K0-F1
#
_entry.id   AF-A0A0M4E2K0-F1
#
_cell.length_a   1.000
_cell.length_b   1.000
_cell.length_c   1.000
_cell.angle_alpha   90.00
_cell.angle_beta   90.00
_cell.angle_gamma   90.00
#
_symmetry.space_group_name_H-M   'P 1'
#
loop_
_entity.id
_entity.type
_entity.pdbx_description
1 polymer ?
#
loop_
_entity_poly.entity_id
_entity_poly.type
_entity_poly.pdbx_seq_one_letter_code
_entity_poly.pdbx_strand_id
1 'polypeptide(L)'
;MRECASLSGTTEEELERVLTKVNKLNTRITTLKDTNNFDCKKQMRINPTEQTRCVTFGVDIQTLRVPGAEPFQVSCDSKFAGNGWTVIQRRLDGSVNFNRNWEEYKNGFGDLRGEFWLGLEKLHLMTKFRPHELYIQLEDFKNQKRYALYSNFRIGTEAQSYELLSVGEYSGDAGNALDTRDRFTAKNMKFSTPDRDNDKVSYSCAAEFESGWWFNECYSW
;
A
#
# COMPACT_ATOMS: atom_id res chain seq x y z
N MET A 1 -62.19 -36.15 -27.92
CA MET A 1 -61.85 -34.75 -27.58
C MET A 1 -61.27 -34.76 -26.17
N ARG A 2 -59.98 -34.47 -26.01
CA ARG A 2 -59.36 -34.24 -24.70
C ARG A 2 -59.05 -32.75 -24.65
N GLU A 3 -59.77 -32.02 -23.79
CA GLU A 3 -59.53 -30.60 -23.52
C GLU A 3 -58.16 -30.43 -22.86
N CYS A 4 -57.39 -29.44 -23.32
CA CYS A 4 -56.19 -28.98 -22.63
C CYS A 4 -56.62 -28.24 -21.37
N ALA A 5 -56.20 -28.73 -20.21
CA ALA A 5 -56.37 -28.03 -18.94
C ALA A 5 -55.60 -26.70 -18.99
N SER A 6 -56.28 -25.61 -18.64
CA SER A 6 -55.69 -24.29 -18.50
C SER A 6 -54.64 -24.31 -17.38
N LEU A 7 -53.42 -23.92 -17.70
CA LEU A 7 -52.36 -23.72 -16.72
C LEU A 7 -52.68 -22.47 -15.90
N SER A 8 -52.71 -22.71 -14.59
CA SER A 8 -53.13 -21.89 -13.45
C SER A 8 -52.50 -20.49 -13.36
N GLY A 9 -53.33 -19.51 -12.98
CA GLY A 9 -52.96 -18.12 -12.64
C GLY A 9 -51.99 -17.95 -11.45
N THR A 10 -51.49 -19.04 -10.86
CA THR A 10 -50.41 -19.02 -9.86
C THR A 10 -49.04 -18.73 -10.46
N THR A 11 -48.80 -19.11 -11.72
CA THR A 11 -47.48 -18.93 -12.37
C THR A 11 -47.20 -17.48 -12.79
N GLU A 12 -48.25 -16.74 -13.15
CA GLU A 12 -48.15 -15.35 -13.59
C GLU A 12 -47.92 -14.40 -12.39
N GLU A 13 -48.63 -14.62 -11.28
CA GLU A 13 -48.40 -13.90 -10.02
C GLU A 13 -46.99 -14.14 -9.45
N GLU A 14 -46.48 -15.36 -9.55
CA GLU A 14 -45.11 -15.69 -9.14
C GLU A 14 -44.07 -14.99 -10.03
N LEU A 15 -44.32 -14.92 -11.34
CA LEU A 15 -43.46 -14.22 -12.28
C LEU A 15 -43.39 -12.72 -11.99
N GLU A 16 -44.54 -12.07 -11.73
CA GLU A 16 -44.60 -10.65 -11.33
C GLU A 16 -43.88 -10.39 -10.00
N ARG A 17 -44.01 -11.29 -9.03
CA ARG A 17 -43.27 -11.19 -7.75
C ARG A 17 -41.77 -11.27 -7.96
N VAL A 18 -41.30 -12.16 -8.82
CA VAL A 18 -39.87 -12.27 -9.16
C VAL A 18 -39.39 -11.01 -9.89
N LEU A 19 -40.15 -10.53 -10.87
CA LEU A 19 -39.83 -9.31 -11.63
C LEU A 19 -39.69 -8.09 -10.71
N THR A 20 -40.59 -7.95 -9.73
CA THR A 20 -40.56 -6.87 -8.75
C THR A 20 -39.30 -6.92 -7.88
N LYS A 21 -38.88 -8.13 -7.47
CA LYS A 21 -37.63 -8.32 -6.71
C LYS A 21 -36.40 -7.96 -7.53
N VAL A 22 -36.34 -8.37 -8.80
CA VAL A 22 -35.24 -8.06 -9.72
C VAL A 22 -35.11 -6.55 -9.93
N ASN A 23 -36.23 -5.86 -10.17
CA ASN A 23 -36.24 -4.41 -10.34
C ASN A 23 -35.75 -3.70 -9.08
N LYS A 24 -36.19 -4.14 -7.90
CA LYS A 24 -35.74 -3.60 -6.61
C LYS A 24 -34.24 -3.80 -6.38
N LEU A 25 -33.69 -4.94 -6.79
CA LEU A 25 -32.25 -5.20 -6.72
C LEU A 25 -31.47 -4.31 -7.70
N ASN A 26 -31.97 -4.13 -8.92
CA ASN A 26 -31.36 -3.24 -9.90
C ASN A 26 -31.32 -1.78 -9.42
N THR A 27 -32.40 -1.30 -8.78
CA THR A 27 -32.41 0.03 -8.14
C THR A 27 -31.35 0.12 -7.04
N ARG A 28 -31.22 -0.89 -6.17
CA ARG A 28 -30.17 -0.89 -5.14
C ARG A 28 -28.77 -0.90 -5.73
N ILE A 29 -28.52 -1.68 -6.78
CA ILE A 29 -27.22 -1.74 -7.47
C ILE A 29 -26.88 -0.37 -8.07
N THR A 30 -27.83 0.28 -8.73
CA THR A 30 -27.62 1.62 -9.31
C THR A 30 -27.34 2.65 -8.22
N THR A 31 -28.13 2.67 -7.13
CA THR A 31 -27.85 3.54 -5.97
C THR A 31 -26.47 3.29 -5.36
N LEU A 32 -26.05 2.03 -5.19
CA LEU A 32 -24.72 1.71 -4.67
C LEU A 32 -23.60 2.16 -5.61
N LYS A 33 -23.78 2.00 -6.93
CA LYS A 33 -22.84 2.51 -7.93
C LYS A 33 -22.72 4.03 -7.86
N ASP A 34 -23.85 4.74 -7.74
CA ASP A 34 -23.88 6.20 -7.67
C ASP A 34 -23.26 6.72 -6.38
N THR A 35 -23.56 6.10 -5.23
CA THR A 35 -22.95 6.44 -3.93
C THR A 35 -21.44 6.21 -3.96
N ASN A 36 -20.97 5.06 -4.47
CA ASN A 36 -19.55 4.78 -4.60
C ASN A 36 -18.83 5.76 -5.54
N ASN A 37 -19.48 6.17 -6.63
CA ASN A 37 -18.93 7.17 -7.56
C ASN A 37 -18.88 8.57 -6.94
N PHE A 38 -19.92 8.97 -6.21
CA PHE A 38 -19.96 10.25 -5.51
C PHE A 38 -18.91 10.33 -4.41
N ASP A 39 -18.75 9.26 -3.62
CA ASP A 39 -17.77 9.21 -2.54
C ASP A 39 -16.33 9.20 -3.10
N CYS A 40 -16.08 8.42 -4.16
CA CYS A 40 -14.81 8.45 -4.90
C CYS A 40 -14.50 9.86 -5.44
N LYS A 41 -15.47 10.55 -6.05
CA LYS A 41 -15.30 11.94 -6.51
C LYS A 41 -15.06 12.93 -5.37
N LYS A 42 -15.69 12.72 -4.20
CA LYS A 42 -15.47 13.54 -3.00
C LYS A 42 -14.07 13.31 -2.42
N GLN A 43 -13.60 12.06 -2.39
CA GLN A 43 -12.25 11.69 -1.97
C GLN A 43 -11.18 12.18 -2.95
N MET A 44 -11.48 12.23 -4.24
CA MET A 44 -10.55 12.69 -5.28
C MET A 44 -10.54 14.21 -5.51
N ARG A 45 -11.34 15.01 -4.78
CA ARG A 45 -11.25 16.48 -4.82
C ARG A 45 -9.98 16.93 -4.08
N ILE A 46 -8.84 16.78 -4.74
CA ILE A 46 -7.60 17.43 -4.34
C ILE A 46 -7.72 18.90 -4.73
N ASN A 47 -7.66 19.81 -3.78
CA ASN A 47 -7.55 21.22 -4.10
C ASN A 47 -6.22 21.42 -4.86
N PRO A 48 -6.18 22.11 -6.02
CA PRO A 48 -4.96 22.26 -6.83
C PRO A 48 -3.76 22.88 -6.07
N THR A 49 -4.02 23.54 -4.95
CA THR A 49 -3.05 24.15 -4.04
C THR A 49 -2.52 23.20 -2.96
N GLU A 50 -3.00 21.96 -2.87
CA GLU A 50 -2.56 21.02 -1.86
C GLU A 50 -1.24 20.35 -2.24
N GLN A 51 -0.30 20.39 -1.30
CA GLN A 51 1.00 19.77 -1.47
C GLN A 51 0.89 18.25 -1.35
N THR A 52 0.91 17.55 -2.48
CA THR A 52 0.81 16.07 -2.54
C THR A 52 2.17 15.38 -2.61
N ARG A 53 3.27 16.15 -2.74
CA ARG A 53 4.64 15.66 -2.87
C ARG A 53 5.62 16.66 -2.26
N CYS A 54 6.81 16.19 -1.95
CA CYS A 54 7.93 17.04 -1.55
C CYS A 54 8.27 18.07 -2.64
N VAL A 55 8.56 19.30 -2.24
CA VAL A 55 9.00 20.39 -3.14
C VAL A 55 10.42 20.83 -2.81
N THR A 56 11.06 21.41 -3.82
CA THR A 56 12.50 21.72 -3.94
C THR A 56 13.01 22.82 -3.00
N PHE A 57 12.12 23.60 -2.38
CA PHE A 57 12.51 24.82 -1.65
C PHE A 57 12.05 24.80 -0.19
N GLY A 58 13.00 24.85 0.74
CA GLY A 58 12.85 25.60 1.98
C GLY A 58 12.71 24.84 3.30
N VAL A 59 12.47 23.52 3.34
CA VAL A 59 12.41 22.76 4.61
C VAL A 59 12.56 21.25 4.36
N ASP A 60 13.35 20.58 5.21
CA ASP A 60 13.56 19.12 5.21
C ASP A 60 12.31 18.32 5.65
N ILE A 61 11.33 18.99 6.28
CA ILE A 61 10.07 18.40 6.70
C ILE A 61 8.91 19.23 6.14
N GLN A 62 7.98 18.56 5.45
CA GLN A 62 6.84 19.19 4.77
C GLN A 62 5.56 18.42 5.11
N THR A 63 4.42 19.10 5.04
CA THR A 63 3.11 18.46 5.26
C THR A 63 2.51 18.04 3.93
N LEU A 64 2.30 16.75 3.75
CA LEU A 64 1.61 16.22 2.57
C LEU A 64 0.11 16.06 2.83
N ARG A 65 -0.66 16.25 1.78
CA ARG A 65 -2.11 16.00 1.73
C ARG A 65 -2.35 14.93 0.68
N VAL A 66 -2.67 13.72 1.13
CA VAL A 66 -2.95 12.57 0.28
C VAL A 66 -4.43 12.23 0.42
N PRO A 67 -5.17 12.01 -0.68
CA PRO A 67 -6.57 11.61 -0.60
C PRO A 67 -6.79 10.44 0.37
N GLY A 68 -7.83 10.52 1.20
CA GLY A 68 -8.15 9.46 2.17
C GLY A 68 -7.22 9.39 3.39
N ALA A 69 -6.19 10.24 3.49
CA ALA A 69 -5.37 10.42 4.69
C ALA A 69 -5.63 11.79 5.31
N GLU A 70 -5.57 11.87 6.64
CA GLU A 70 -5.37 13.15 7.32
C GLU A 70 -4.00 13.73 6.94
N PRO A 71 -3.82 15.07 6.86
CA PRO A 71 -2.53 15.66 6.53
C PRO A 71 -1.43 15.19 7.48
N PHE A 72 -0.28 14.80 6.93
CA PHE A 72 0.82 14.26 7.72
C PHE A 72 2.16 14.87 7.31
N GLN A 73 3.08 14.94 8.27
CA GLN A 73 4.43 15.41 8.01
C GLN A 73 5.29 14.29 7.43
N VAL A 74 6.17 14.66 6.51
CA VAL A 74 7.17 13.77 5.91
C VAL A 74 8.52 14.46 5.91
N SER A 75 9.59 13.66 5.91
CA SER A 75 10.90 14.18 5.55
C SER A 75 11.06 14.15 4.03
N CYS A 76 11.52 15.26 3.46
CA CYS A 76 11.80 15.42 2.05
C CYS A 76 13.30 15.32 1.81
N ASP A 77 13.71 14.43 0.91
CA ASP A 77 15.11 14.36 0.52
C ASP A 77 15.45 15.45 -0.50
N SER A 78 16.66 15.96 -0.38
CA SER A 78 17.29 16.89 -1.31
C SER A 78 18.76 16.53 -1.58
N LYS A 79 19.28 15.47 -0.93
CA LYS A 79 20.72 15.16 -0.88
C LYS A 79 21.06 13.84 -1.56
N PHE A 80 20.24 12.81 -1.41
CA PHE A 80 20.61 11.44 -1.82
C PHE A 80 19.97 11.04 -3.15
N ALA A 81 18.65 10.99 -3.21
CA ALA A 81 17.85 10.73 -4.40
C ALA A 81 17.54 12.03 -5.18
N GLY A 82 17.77 13.18 -4.54
CA GLY A 82 17.56 14.51 -5.11
C GLY A 82 16.22 15.11 -4.70
N ASN A 83 15.82 16.19 -5.35
CA ASN A 83 14.62 16.93 -4.96
C ASN A 83 13.32 16.21 -5.36
N GLY A 84 12.32 16.30 -4.50
CA GLY A 84 10.97 15.77 -4.76
C GLY A 84 10.72 14.39 -4.15
N TRP A 85 11.75 13.77 -3.57
CA TRP A 85 11.65 12.49 -2.90
C TRP A 85 11.08 12.63 -1.50
N THR A 86 10.13 11.76 -1.18
CA THR A 86 9.60 11.59 0.18
C THR A 86 10.33 10.44 0.84
N VAL A 87 10.97 10.68 1.98
CA VAL A 87 11.66 9.63 2.74
C VAL A 87 10.62 8.82 3.50
N ILE A 88 10.57 7.52 3.21
CA ILE A 88 9.58 6.60 3.81
C ILE A 88 10.18 5.75 4.95
N GLN A 89 11.50 5.59 4.95
CA GLN A 89 12.26 4.89 5.97
C GLN A 89 13.66 5.53 6.01
N ARG A 90 14.23 5.70 7.21
CA ARG A 90 15.65 6.07 7.35
C ARG A 90 16.32 5.26 8.46
N ARG A 91 17.50 4.69 8.18
CA ARG A 91 18.46 4.11 9.14
C ARG A 91 19.79 4.87 9.06
N LEU A 92 20.42 5.12 10.20
CA LEU A 92 21.67 5.88 10.31
C LEU A 92 22.52 5.45 11.52
N ASP A 93 21.93 5.42 12.71
CA ASP A 93 22.67 5.31 13.98
C ASP A 93 22.11 4.26 14.95
N GLY A 94 20.99 3.61 14.61
CA GLY A 94 20.34 2.64 15.48
C GLY A 94 19.63 3.26 16.69
N SER A 95 19.38 4.57 16.68
CA SER A 95 18.66 5.28 17.74
C SER A 95 17.21 4.85 17.90
N VAL A 96 16.59 4.28 16.86
CA VAL A 96 15.20 3.81 16.88
C VAL A 96 15.15 2.29 16.74
N ASN A 97 14.42 1.64 17.64
CA ASN A 97 14.12 0.21 17.55
C ASN A 97 13.08 -0.06 16.45
N PHE A 98 13.37 -0.99 15.54
CA PHE A 98 12.48 -1.46 14.46
C PHE A 98 11.80 -2.81 14.79
N ASN A 99 12.09 -3.40 15.94
CA ASN A 99 11.31 -4.51 16.52
C ASN A 99 9.99 -3.95 17.08
N ARG A 100 9.02 -3.78 16.18
CA ARG A 100 7.75 -3.08 16.40
C ARG A 100 6.58 -3.94 15.97
N ASN A 101 5.44 -3.75 16.61
CA ASN A 101 4.23 -4.52 16.30
C ASN A 101 3.54 -4.02 15.01
N TRP A 102 2.48 -4.74 14.59
CA TRP A 102 1.72 -4.42 13.38
C TRP A 102 1.16 -3.00 13.39
N GLU A 103 0.57 -2.58 14.51
CA GLU A 103 -0.09 -1.28 14.62
C GLU A 103 0.93 -0.12 14.54
N GLU A 104 2.12 -0.30 15.11
CA GLU A 104 3.22 0.65 14.99
C GLU A 104 3.76 0.73 13.55
N TYR A 105 3.94 -0.40 12.86
CA TYR A 105 4.35 -0.40 11.44
C TYR A 105 3.27 0.18 10.52
N LYS A 106 2.00 0.00 10.85
CA LYS A 106 0.87 0.61 10.15
C LYS A 106 0.89 2.13 10.28
N ASN A 107 1.03 2.65 11.50
CA ASN A 107 0.91 4.08 11.80
C ASN A 107 2.22 4.86 11.55
N GLY A 108 3.36 4.18 11.63
CA GLY A 108 4.69 4.79 11.59
C GLY A 108 5.25 5.08 12.98
N PHE A 109 6.57 5.17 13.07
CA PHE A 109 7.32 5.39 14.32
C PHE A 109 8.67 6.06 14.04
N GLY A 110 9.28 6.63 15.08
CA GLY A 110 10.58 7.31 15.01
C GLY A 110 10.48 8.83 14.83
N ASP A 111 11.59 9.45 14.41
CA ASP A 111 11.71 10.89 14.20
C ASP A 111 12.03 11.20 12.73
N LEU A 112 11.22 12.05 12.09
CA LEU A 112 11.44 12.48 10.70
C LEU A 112 12.81 13.15 10.48
N ARG A 113 13.44 13.69 11.53
CA ARG A 113 14.79 14.25 11.50
C ARG A 113 15.89 13.20 11.75
N GLY A 114 15.54 12.03 12.27
CA GLY A 114 16.45 10.93 12.58
C GLY A 114 16.03 9.65 11.87
N GLU A 115 16.06 8.52 12.59
CA GLU A 115 15.57 7.23 12.12
C GLU A 115 14.04 7.14 12.27
N PHE A 116 13.38 6.60 11.26
CA PHE A 116 11.93 6.43 11.29
C PHE A 116 11.42 5.44 10.25
N TRP A 117 10.16 5.05 10.42
CA TRP A 117 9.31 4.40 9.45
C TRP A 117 8.04 5.23 9.27
N LEU A 118 7.70 5.62 8.04
CA LEU A 118 6.61 6.55 7.77
C LEU A 118 5.23 5.97 8.14
N GLY A 119 5.03 4.66 7.96
CA GLY A 119 3.77 3.97 8.20
C GLY A 119 3.17 3.37 6.93
N LEU A 120 2.75 2.11 7.01
CA LEU A 120 2.19 1.36 5.88
C LEU A 120 0.90 1.96 5.34
N GLU A 121 0.03 2.53 6.19
CA GLU A 121 -1.23 3.11 5.71
C GLU A 121 -0.98 4.35 4.85
N LYS A 122 -0.02 5.21 5.27
CA LYS A 122 0.41 6.38 4.48
C LYS A 122 1.01 5.93 3.14
N LEU A 123 1.87 4.92 3.15
CA LEU A 123 2.46 4.33 1.94
C LEU A 123 1.41 3.75 0.99
N HIS A 124 0.43 3.03 1.53
CA HIS A 124 -0.66 2.47 0.72
C HIS A 124 -1.43 3.58 0.02
N LEU A 125 -1.86 4.60 0.76
CA LEU A 125 -2.62 5.71 0.19
C LEU A 125 -1.78 6.46 -0.86
N MET A 126 -0.51 6.79 -0.57
CA MET A 126 0.39 7.42 -1.54
C MET A 126 0.46 6.64 -2.86
N THR A 127 0.79 5.35 -2.79
CA THR A 127 0.98 4.50 -3.98
C THR A 127 -0.33 4.09 -4.68
N LYS A 128 -1.48 4.18 -3.99
CA LYS A 128 -2.81 3.95 -4.57
C LYS A 128 -3.23 5.06 -5.53
N PHE A 129 -2.99 6.33 -5.18
CA PHE A 129 -3.52 7.45 -5.94
C PHE A 129 -2.67 7.85 -7.14
N ARG A 130 -1.36 7.60 -7.08
CA ARG A 130 -0.44 7.90 -8.18
C ARG A 130 0.65 6.84 -8.27
N PRO A 131 1.15 6.53 -9.49
CA PRO A 131 2.38 5.76 -9.63
C PRO A 131 3.53 6.43 -8.89
N HIS A 132 4.30 5.64 -8.16
CA HIS A 132 5.49 6.09 -7.45
C HIS A 132 6.66 5.18 -7.84
N GLU A 133 7.84 5.77 -7.93
CA GLU A 133 9.10 5.05 -7.95
C GLU A 133 9.64 4.91 -6.52
N LEU A 134 10.48 3.90 -6.29
CA LEU A 134 11.16 3.68 -5.01
C LEU A 134 12.68 3.70 -5.24
N TYR A 135 13.34 4.62 -4.55
CA TYR A 135 14.80 4.71 -4.49
C TYR A 135 15.30 4.26 -3.12
N ILE A 136 16.23 3.31 -3.10
CA ILE A 136 16.88 2.80 -1.90
C ILE A 136 18.35 3.16 -2.00
N GLN A 137 18.84 3.95 -1.04
CA GLN A 137 20.26 4.24 -0.85
C GLN A 137 20.81 3.38 0.28
N LEU A 138 21.95 2.75 0.03
CA LEU A 138 22.73 2.03 1.04
C LEU A 138 24.11 2.67 1.16
N GLU A 139 24.68 2.63 2.37
CA GLU A 139 26.04 3.04 2.66
C GLU A 139 26.66 2.03 3.63
N ASP A 140 27.82 1.48 3.29
CA ASP A 140 28.56 0.55 4.15
C ASP A 140 29.49 1.28 5.14
N PHE A 141 30.09 0.54 6.09
CA PHE A 141 31.04 1.10 7.06
C PHE A 141 32.37 1.60 6.46
N LYS A 142 32.58 1.39 5.16
CA LYS A 142 33.71 1.94 4.39
C LYS A 142 33.27 3.14 3.54
N ASN A 143 32.08 3.67 3.78
CA ASN A 143 31.45 4.78 3.05
C ASN A 143 31.20 4.47 1.56
N GLN A 144 31.11 3.20 1.17
CA GLN A 144 30.69 2.84 -0.18
C GLN A 144 29.19 2.96 -0.31
N LYS A 145 28.77 3.73 -1.32
CA LYS A 145 27.36 4.00 -1.61
C LYS A 145 26.90 3.15 -2.79
N ARG A 146 25.72 2.54 -2.63
CA ARG A 146 25.02 1.77 -3.65
C ARG A 146 23.55 2.16 -3.67
N TYR A 147 22.89 2.00 -4.81
CA TYR A 147 21.46 2.28 -4.91
C TYR A 147 20.69 1.21 -5.67
N ALA A 148 19.40 1.13 -5.37
CA ALA A 148 18.40 0.39 -6.12
C ALA A 148 17.20 1.30 -6.41
N LEU A 149 16.83 1.41 -7.68
CA LEU A 149 15.68 2.16 -8.16
C LEU A 149 14.69 1.19 -8.81
N TYR A 150 13.43 1.32 -8.39
CA TYR A 150 12.29 0.52 -8.80
C TYR A 150 11.25 1.43 -9.44
N SER A 151 10.93 1.21 -10.71
CA SER A 151 10.13 2.17 -11.50
C SER A 151 8.64 2.21 -11.15
N ASN A 152 8.14 1.25 -10.37
CA ASN A 152 6.75 1.22 -9.95
C ASN A 152 6.57 0.52 -8.60
N PHE A 153 6.59 1.27 -7.51
CA PHE A 153 6.37 0.82 -6.15
C PHE A 153 4.90 0.97 -5.76
N ARG A 154 4.25 -0.15 -5.41
CA ARG A 154 2.85 -0.17 -4.99
C ARG A 154 2.58 -1.25 -3.96
N ILE A 155 1.81 -0.89 -2.93
CA ILE A 155 1.43 -1.82 -1.87
C ILE A 155 -0.10 -1.94 -1.72
N GLY A 156 -0.55 -3.10 -1.25
CA GLY A 156 -1.95 -3.41 -1.02
C GLY A 156 -2.55 -2.70 0.20
N THR A 157 -3.84 -2.89 0.41
CA THR A 157 -4.55 -2.41 1.61
C THR A 157 -4.16 -3.22 2.85
N GLU A 158 -4.55 -2.76 4.04
CA GLU A 158 -4.42 -3.57 5.26
C GLU A 158 -5.13 -4.94 5.17
N ALA A 159 -6.28 -5.02 4.49
CA ALA A 159 -7.00 -6.27 4.26
C ALA A 159 -6.20 -7.26 3.40
N GLN A 160 -5.34 -6.74 2.53
CA GLN A 160 -4.35 -7.51 1.76
C GLN A 160 -3.03 -7.69 2.52
N SER A 161 -2.97 -7.30 3.80
CA SER A 161 -1.76 -7.28 4.62
C SER A 161 -0.62 -6.50 3.97
N TYR A 162 -0.96 -5.36 3.35
CA TYR A 162 -0.02 -4.45 2.69
C TYR A 162 0.92 -5.13 1.68
N GLU A 163 0.43 -6.14 0.97
CA GLU A 163 1.20 -6.90 -0.03
C GLU A 163 2.01 -6.01 -0.98
N LEU A 164 3.26 -6.37 -1.28
CA LEU A 164 4.11 -5.66 -2.24
C LEU A 164 3.67 -5.97 -3.68
N LEU A 165 2.63 -5.27 -4.14
CA LEU A 165 1.95 -5.54 -5.42
C LEU A 165 2.79 -5.23 -6.66
N SER A 166 3.74 -4.30 -6.58
CA SER A 166 4.63 -3.98 -7.70
C SER A 166 5.91 -3.31 -7.22
N VAL A 167 6.99 -3.61 -7.93
CA VAL A 167 8.28 -2.89 -7.87
C VAL A 167 8.77 -2.44 -9.26
N GLY A 168 7.99 -2.67 -10.31
CA GLY A 168 8.35 -2.26 -11.68
C GLY A 168 9.67 -2.86 -12.19
N GLU A 169 10.38 -2.09 -13.00
CA GLU A 169 11.71 -2.40 -13.51
C GLU A 169 12.78 -1.94 -12.52
N TYR A 170 13.83 -2.74 -12.40
CA TYR A 170 14.99 -2.46 -11.55
C TYR A 170 16.09 -1.73 -12.34
N SER A 171 16.72 -0.76 -11.69
CA SER A 171 18.01 -0.19 -12.10
C SER A 171 18.86 0.15 -10.86
N GLY A 172 20.18 0.05 -10.96
CA GLY A 172 21.08 0.36 -9.86
C GLY A 172 22.24 -0.63 -9.74
N ASP A 173 23.02 -0.48 -8.68
CA ASP A 173 24.23 -1.23 -8.40
C ASP A 173 24.21 -1.96 -7.04
N ALA A 174 23.09 -1.88 -6.31
CA ALA A 174 22.88 -2.57 -5.02
C ALA A 174 22.36 -4.01 -5.13
N GLY A 175 22.02 -4.48 -6.33
CA GLY A 175 21.31 -5.75 -6.55
C GLY A 175 19.78 -5.62 -6.47
N ASN A 176 19.07 -6.54 -7.15
CA ASN A 176 17.60 -6.55 -7.25
C ASN A 176 16.95 -7.41 -6.16
N ALA A 177 17.10 -7.00 -4.90
CA ALA A 177 16.65 -7.76 -3.73
C ALA A 177 15.11 -7.90 -3.60
N LEU A 178 14.32 -6.99 -4.19
CA LEU A 178 12.86 -7.08 -4.09
C LEU A 178 12.24 -8.04 -5.13
N ASP A 179 12.94 -8.33 -6.23
CA ASP A 179 12.50 -9.25 -7.29
C ASP A 179 13.65 -10.18 -7.71
N THR A 180 14.12 -11.01 -6.77
CA THR A 180 15.21 -11.98 -6.97
C THR A 180 14.82 -13.15 -7.87
N ARG A 181 13.52 -13.36 -8.11
CA ARG A 181 12.93 -14.48 -8.88
C ARG A 181 13.19 -15.87 -8.27
N ASP A 182 13.41 -15.91 -6.97
CA ASP A 182 13.55 -17.12 -6.18
C ASP A 182 12.66 -17.09 -4.92
N ARG A 183 12.89 -18.03 -3.99
CA ARG A 183 12.12 -18.16 -2.74
C ARG A 183 12.31 -17.01 -1.74
N PHE A 184 13.24 -16.10 -1.98
CA PHE A 184 13.50 -14.92 -1.15
C PHE A 184 12.88 -13.64 -1.73
N THR A 185 12.22 -13.73 -2.90
CA THR A 185 11.58 -12.59 -3.58
C THR A 185 10.55 -11.91 -2.68
N ALA A 186 10.70 -10.61 -2.44
CA ALA A 186 9.72 -9.83 -1.66
C ALA A 186 8.48 -9.42 -2.47
N LYS A 187 8.60 -9.27 -3.79
CA LYS A 187 7.48 -8.97 -4.69
C LYS A 187 6.35 -9.99 -4.54
N ASN A 188 5.12 -9.49 -4.45
CA ASN A 188 3.88 -10.22 -4.15
C ASN A 188 3.83 -10.86 -2.75
N MET A 189 4.76 -10.55 -1.85
CA MET A 189 4.68 -10.98 -0.46
C MET A 189 3.89 -10.00 0.38
N LYS A 190 3.24 -10.53 1.41
CA LYS A 190 2.55 -9.76 2.44
C LYS A 190 3.56 -9.19 3.43
N PHE A 191 3.20 -8.08 4.06
CA PHE A 191 4.00 -7.55 5.15
C PHE A 191 3.81 -8.43 6.40
N SER A 192 4.88 -8.67 7.14
CA SER A 192 4.86 -9.39 8.42
C SER A 192 5.49 -8.53 9.51
N THR A 193 5.05 -8.70 10.74
CA THR A 193 5.64 -8.14 11.97
C THR A 193 5.77 -9.24 13.02
N PRO A 194 6.56 -9.06 14.11
CA PRO A 194 6.75 -10.10 15.12
C PRO A 194 5.45 -10.65 15.73
N ASP A 195 4.40 -9.84 15.79
CA ASP A 195 3.07 -10.18 16.29
C ASP A 195 2.07 -10.60 15.19
N ARG A 196 2.44 -10.52 13.91
CA ARG A 196 1.58 -10.88 12.78
C ARG A 196 2.39 -11.47 11.63
N ASP A 197 2.42 -12.79 11.60
CA ASP A 197 3.08 -13.58 10.57
C ASP A 197 2.21 -13.73 9.31
N ASN A 198 2.73 -13.28 8.17
CA ASN A 198 2.16 -13.48 6.84
C ASN A 198 3.20 -14.00 5.82
N ASP A 199 4.33 -14.53 6.29
CA ASP A 199 5.42 -15.01 5.44
C ASP A 199 5.16 -16.45 4.90
N LYS A 200 6.15 -17.09 4.27
CA LYS A 200 6.00 -18.39 3.60
C LYS A 200 6.66 -19.56 4.32
N VAL A 201 7.19 -19.35 5.52
CA VAL A 201 7.80 -20.41 6.32
C VAL A 201 6.91 -20.83 7.49
N SER A 202 7.30 -21.89 8.19
CA SER A 202 6.54 -22.44 9.32
C SER A 202 6.83 -21.75 10.65
N TYR A 203 7.86 -20.91 10.69
CA TYR A 203 8.22 -20.05 11.81
C TYR A 203 8.06 -18.60 11.35
N SER A 204 8.14 -17.63 12.26
CA SER A 204 8.01 -16.22 11.87
C SER A 204 9.37 -15.60 11.60
N CYS A 205 9.64 -15.23 10.34
CA CYS A 205 10.85 -14.47 9.97
C CYS A 205 10.87 -13.12 10.69
N ALA A 206 9.72 -12.47 10.80
CA ALA A 206 9.61 -11.18 11.47
C ALA A 206 9.98 -11.26 12.97
N ALA A 207 9.57 -12.33 13.65
CA ALA A 207 9.96 -12.56 15.04
C ALA A 207 11.45 -12.92 15.17
N GLU A 208 12.00 -13.74 14.26
CA GLU A 208 13.40 -14.15 14.30
C GLU A 208 14.37 -13.01 14.00
N PHE A 209 14.03 -12.14 13.04
CA PHE A 209 14.83 -10.97 12.67
C PHE A 209 14.39 -9.68 13.35
N GLU A 210 13.50 -9.78 14.34
CA GLU A 210 13.05 -8.66 15.18
C GLU A 210 12.68 -7.41 14.38
N SER A 211 11.92 -7.59 13.29
CA SER A 211 11.61 -6.51 12.36
C SER A 211 10.34 -6.78 11.55
N GLY A 212 9.77 -5.72 10.99
CA GLY A 212 8.68 -5.79 10.03
C GLY A 212 9.17 -5.61 8.59
N TRP A 213 8.77 -6.51 7.70
CA TRP A 213 9.13 -6.46 6.28
C TRP A 213 8.20 -7.30 5.39
N TRP A 214 8.34 -7.19 4.07
CA TRP A 214 7.76 -8.09 3.09
C TRP A 214 8.58 -9.39 2.99
N PHE A 215 8.52 -10.22 4.03
CA PHE A 215 9.24 -11.49 4.09
C PHE A 215 8.57 -12.56 3.21
N ASN A 216 9.40 -13.39 2.56
CA ASN A 216 9.00 -14.59 1.84
C ASN A 216 9.41 -15.84 2.65
N GLU A 217 10.32 -16.67 2.15
CA GLU A 217 11.15 -17.54 3.00
C GLU A 217 12.24 -16.71 3.68
N CYS A 218 11.79 -15.71 4.44
CA CYS A 218 12.55 -14.59 5.00
C CYS A 218 13.01 -13.59 3.93
N TYR A 219 14.30 -13.36 3.74
CA TYR A 219 14.81 -12.29 2.87
C TYR A 219 16.04 -12.72 2.08
N SER A 220 16.35 -11.97 1.03
CA SER A 220 17.55 -12.16 0.21
C SER A 220 18.78 -11.48 0.84
N TRP A 221 19.91 -12.19 0.85
CA TRP A 221 21.21 -11.72 1.39
C TRP A 221 21.95 -10.79 0.44
#